data_AF-F8KR85-F1
#
_entry.id   AF-F8KR85-F1
#
_cell.length_a   1.000
_cell.length_b   1.000
_cell.length_c   1.000
_cell.angle_alpha   90.00
_cell.angle_beta   90.00
_cell.angle_gamma   90.00
#
_symmetry.space_group_name_H-M   'P 1'
#
loop_
_entity.id
_entity.type
_entity.pdbx_description
1 polymer ?
#
loop_
_entity_poly.entity_id
_entity_poly.type
_entity_poly.pdbx_seq_one_letter_code
_entity_poly.pdbx_strand_id
1 'polypeptide(L)'
;MKKIPNEKIQRICELRQEGLTETQIAQHEDVQVSQPTVSKHLKEQKYIKEIQNKDKQLKAAKTEIVGLKATISLIETDLQAVKSKIEEIESSK
;
A
#
# COMPACT_ATOMS: atom_id res chain seq x y z
N MET A 1 30.76 0.68 6.39
CA MET A 1 30.18 -0.61 5.94
C MET A 1 30.21 -0.64 4.42
N LYS A 2 30.74 -1.71 3.79
CA LYS A 2 30.70 -1.84 2.32
C LYS A 2 29.25 -2.09 1.90
N LYS A 3 28.69 -1.21 1.07
CA LYS A 3 27.34 -1.36 0.52
C LYS A 3 27.37 -2.45 -0.56
N ILE A 4 26.41 -3.35 -0.51
CA ILE A 4 26.28 -4.39 -1.54
C ILE A 4 25.69 -3.74 -2.81
N PRO A 5 26.22 -4.06 -4.01
CA PRO A 5 25.65 -3.59 -5.26
C PRO A 5 24.17 -3.96 -5.38
N ASN A 6 23.35 -3.05 -5.94
CA ASN A 6 21.91 -3.25 -6.06
C ASN A 6 21.59 -4.47 -6.93
N GLU A 7 22.43 -4.77 -7.92
CA GLU A 7 22.32 -5.90 -8.83
C GLU A 7 22.36 -7.23 -8.07
N LYS A 8 23.22 -7.34 -7.04
CA LYS A 8 23.28 -8.54 -6.19
C LYS A 8 22.03 -8.70 -5.33
N ILE A 9 21.48 -7.60 -4.84
CA ILE A 9 20.23 -7.59 -4.05
C ILE A 9 19.05 -8.04 -4.93
N GLN A 10 19.03 -7.57 -6.17
CA GLN A 10 18.05 -7.97 -7.17
C GLN A 10 18.15 -9.47 -7.47
N ARG A 11 19.37 -9.97 -7.71
CA ARG A 11 19.61 -11.40 -7.97
C ARG A 11 19.22 -12.30 -6.79
N ILE A 12 19.46 -11.87 -5.54
CA ILE A 12 19.00 -12.57 -4.33
C ILE A 12 17.48 -12.78 -4.36
N CYS A 13 16.72 -11.76 -4.81
CA CYS A 13 15.27 -11.84 -4.87
C CYS A 13 14.78 -12.78 -5.98
N GLU A 14 15.39 -12.72 -7.16
CA GLU A 14 15.06 -13.57 -8.31
C GLU A 14 15.31 -15.05 -8.00
N LEU A 15 16.50 -15.39 -7.49
CA LEU A 15 16.84 -16.76 -7.11
C LEU A 15 15.90 -17.30 -6.03
N ARG A 16 15.43 -16.43 -5.11
CA ARG A 16 14.45 -16.84 -4.12
C ARG A 16 13.07 -17.12 -4.74
N GLN A 17 12.69 -16.39 -5.79
CA GLN A 17 11.47 -16.65 -6.56
C GLN A 17 11.57 -17.93 -7.39
N GLU A 18 12.77 -18.26 -7.88
CA GLU A 18 13.09 -19.53 -8.54
C GLU A 18 13.09 -20.74 -7.57
N GLY A 19 12.94 -20.51 -6.26
CA GLY A 19 12.79 -21.55 -5.25
C GLY A 19 14.09 -21.96 -4.54
N LEU A 20 15.20 -21.26 -4.75
CA LEU A 20 16.47 -21.58 -4.09
C LEU A 20 16.43 -21.27 -2.59
N THR A 21 17.12 -22.11 -1.83
CA THR A 21 17.37 -21.89 -0.40
C THR A 21 18.36 -20.75 -0.18
N GLU A 22 18.33 -20.11 1.00
CA GLU A 22 19.24 -19.01 1.30
C GLU A 22 20.72 -19.42 1.23
N THR A 23 21.03 -20.68 1.53
CA THR A 23 22.37 -21.26 1.40
C THR A 23 22.79 -21.35 -0.07
N GLN A 24 21.91 -21.83 -0.96
CA GLN A 24 22.18 -21.89 -2.40
C GLN A 24 22.34 -20.49 -2.99
N ILE A 25 21.51 -19.52 -2.57
CA ILE A 25 21.60 -18.12 -3.00
C ILE A 25 22.92 -17.50 -2.54
N ALA A 26 23.33 -17.73 -1.30
CA ALA A 26 24.57 -17.22 -0.74
C ALA A 26 25.81 -17.66 -1.54
N GLN A 27 25.78 -18.91 -2.02
CA GLN A 27 26.85 -19.54 -2.79
C GLN A 27 26.76 -19.29 -4.31
N HIS A 28 25.65 -18.73 -4.80
CA HIS A 28 25.44 -18.49 -6.23
C HIS A 28 26.51 -17.54 -6.78
N GLU A 29 27.00 -17.81 -8.00
CA GLU A 29 28.15 -17.14 -8.62
C GLU A 29 27.96 -15.60 -8.72
N ASP A 30 26.76 -15.15 -9.08
CA ASP A 30 26.42 -13.73 -9.18
C ASP A 30 26.30 -13.01 -7.82
N VAL A 31 26.08 -13.76 -6.74
CA VAL A 31 25.79 -13.22 -5.41
C VAL A 31 27.05 -13.26 -4.55
N GLN A 32 27.55 -14.45 -4.22
CA GLN A 32 28.72 -14.69 -3.36
C GLN A 32 28.73 -13.81 -2.10
N VAL A 33 27.76 -14.02 -1.20
CA VAL A 33 27.64 -13.31 0.09
C VAL A 33 27.33 -14.28 1.22
N SER A 34 27.40 -13.82 2.47
CA SER A 34 27.03 -14.68 3.61
C SER A 34 25.52 -14.96 3.65
N GLN A 35 25.10 -16.14 4.12
CA GLN A 35 23.68 -16.46 4.28
C GLN A 35 22.92 -15.45 5.18
N PRO A 36 23.48 -14.93 6.28
CA PRO A 36 22.84 -13.85 7.04
C PRO A 36 22.59 -12.58 6.22
N THR A 37 23.47 -12.28 5.27
CA THR A 37 23.29 -11.17 4.33
C THR A 37 22.09 -11.42 3.42
N VAL A 38 21.94 -12.62 2.88
CA VAL A 38 20.76 -13.01 2.08
C VAL A 38 19.49 -12.85 2.90
N SER A 39 19.46 -13.42 4.11
CA SER A 39 18.32 -13.36 5.02
C SER A 39 17.90 -11.92 5.33
N LYS A 40 18.87 -11.04 5.59
CA LYS A 40 18.63 -9.61 5.83
C LYS A 40 17.93 -8.95 4.65
N HIS A 41 18.45 -9.11 3.42
CA HIS A 41 17.89 -8.45 2.25
C HIS A 41 16.51 -9.01 1.87
N LEU A 42 16.27 -10.32 2.04
CA LEU A 42 14.95 -10.90 1.82
C LEU A 42 13.90 -10.35 2.80
N LYS A 43 14.28 -10.16 4.08
CA LYS A 43 13.42 -9.54 5.09
C LYS A 43 13.13 -8.07 4.77
N GLU A 44 14.16 -7.31 4.40
CA GLU A 44 14.02 -5.91 3.98
C GLU A 44 13.09 -5.80 2.76
N GLN A 45 13.27 -6.66 1.75
CA GLN A 45 12.42 -6.67 0.57
C GLN A 45 10.97 -7.03 0.89
N LYS A 46 10.74 -7.99 1.80
CA LYS A 46 9.39 -8.31 2.27
C LYS A 46 8.74 -7.10 2.95
N TYR A 47 9.47 -6.44 3.84
CA TYR A 47 8.98 -5.26 4.54
C TYR A 47 8.65 -4.10 3.59
N ILE A 48 9.49 -3.85 2.59
CA ILE A 48 9.24 -2.84 1.55
C ILE A 48 7.95 -3.16 0.78
N LYS A 49 7.74 -4.43 0.37
CA LYS A 49 6.50 -4.85 -0.29
C LYS A 49 5.27 -4.65 0.58
N GLU A 50 5.37 -4.96 1.88
CA GLU A 50 4.28 -4.72 2.83
C GLU A 50 3.95 -3.23 2.97
N ILE A 51 4.97 -2.36 3.05
CA ILE A 51 4.78 -0.90 3.06
C ILE A 51 4.09 -0.44 1.79
N GLN A 52 4.56 -0.87 0.62
CA GLN A 52 3.96 -0.50 -0.66
C GLN A 52 2.50 -0.94 -0.77
N ASN A 53 2.17 -2.12 -0.24
CA ASN A 53 0.79 -2.59 -0.19
C ASN A 53 -0.07 -1.74 0.74
N LYS A 54 0.44 -1.40 1.94
CA LYS A 54 -0.26 -0.51 2.88
C LYS A 54 -0.45 0.90 2.32
N ASP A 55 0.52 1.44 1.60
CA ASP A 55 0.41 2.74 0.92
C ASP A 55 -0.69 2.73 -0.15
N LYS A 56 -0.80 1.66 -0.94
CA LYS A 56 -1.89 1.47 -1.91
C LYS A 56 -3.26 1.45 -1.22
N GLN A 57 -3.39 0.70 -0.13
CA GLN A 57 -4.63 0.63 0.65
C GLN A 57 -4.99 2.00 1.26
N LEU A 58 -4.00 2.72 1.81
CA LEU A 58 -4.22 4.05 2.38
C LEU A 58 -4.69 5.05 1.32
N LYS A 59 -4.12 5.00 0.10
CA LYS A 59 -4.56 5.84 -1.02
C LYS A 59 -5.99 5.52 -1.44
N ALA A 60 -6.36 4.23 -1.52
CA ALA A 60 -7.73 3.82 -1.83
C ALA A 60 -8.73 4.31 -0.78
N ALA A 61 -8.44 4.09 0.52
CA ALA A 61 -9.27 4.53 1.62
C ALA A 61 -9.44 6.07 1.64
N LYS A 62 -8.38 6.82 1.31
CA LYS A 62 -8.46 8.28 1.20
C LYS A 62 -9.44 8.70 0.10
N THR A 63 -9.40 8.06 -1.06
CA THR A 63 -10.33 8.34 -2.16
C THR A 63 -11.78 8.05 -1.76
N GLU A 64 -12.01 6.92 -1.08
CA GLU A 64 -13.36 6.57 -0.57
C GLU A 64 -13.88 7.61 0.42
N ILE A 65 -13.06 8.05 1.37
CA ILE A 65 -13.44 9.10 2.34
C ILE A 65 -13.81 10.41 1.63
N VAL A 66 -13.07 10.80 0.58
CA VAL A 66 -13.39 11.99 -0.21
C VAL A 66 -14.75 11.83 -0.91
N GLY A 67 -15.01 10.66 -1.49
CA GLY A 67 -16.31 10.35 -2.09
C GLY A 67 -17.46 10.41 -1.09
N LEU A 68 -17.31 9.79 0.08
CA LEU A 68 -18.31 9.81 1.15
C LEU A 68 -18.60 11.22 1.65
N LYS A 69 -17.58 12.07 1.77
CA LYS A 69 -17.75 13.49 2.12
C LYS A 69 -18.61 14.22 1.09
N ALA A 70 -18.36 14.01 -0.20
CA ALA A 70 -19.18 14.63 -1.25
C ALA A 70 -20.64 14.17 -1.18
N THR A 71 -20.87 12.86 -0.96
CA THR A 71 -22.21 12.31 -0.79
C THR A 71 -22.93 12.92 0.43
N ILE A 72 -22.24 13.06 1.56
CA ILE A 72 -22.81 13.69 2.77
C ILE A 72 -23.23 15.14 2.47
N SER A 73 -22.39 15.93 1.79
CA SER A 73 -22.72 17.33 1.46
C SER A 73 -23.93 17.44 0.51
N LEU A 74 -24.10 16.50 -0.42
CA LEU A 74 -25.31 16.44 -1.24
C LEU A 74 -26.55 16.13 -0.40
N ILE A 75 -26.47 15.13 0.49
CA ILE A 75 -27.57 14.78 1.40
C ILE A 75 -27.95 15.97 2.30
N GLU A 76 -26.96 16.70 2.84
CA GLU A 76 -27.22 17.90 3.63
C GLU A 76 -27.98 18.96 2.83
N THR A 77 -27.61 19.16 1.57
CA THR A 77 -28.30 20.10 0.66
C THR A 77 -29.73 19.68 0.40
N ASP A 78 -29.96 18.40 0.10
CA ASP A 78 -31.30 17.86 -0.14
C ASP A 78 -32.18 17.97 1.11
N LEU A 79 -31.63 17.69 2.30
CA LEU A 79 -32.35 17.82 3.57
C LEU A 79 -32.76 19.27 3.85
N GLN A 80 -31.89 20.25 3.58
CA GLN A 80 -32.28 21.66 3.71
C GLN A 80 -33.39 22.04 2.72
N ALA A 81 -33.32 21.58 1.48
CA ALA A 81 -34.35 21.83 0.49
C ALA A 81 -35.71 21.20 0.90
N VAL A 82 -35.70 19.98 1.44
CA VAL A 82 -36.90 19.33 1.99
C VAL A 82 -37.46 20.12 3.17
N LYS A 83 -36.59 20.55 4.09
CA LYS A 83 -36.99 21.34 5.25
C LYS A 83 -37.69 22.65 4.84
N SER A 84 -37.12 23.41 3.92
CA SER A 84 -37.73 24.65 3.42
C SER A 84 -39.10 24.41 2.78
N LYS A 85 -39.26 23.33 2.00
CA LYS A 85 -40.56 22.97 1.41
C LYS A 85 -41.61 22.63 2.46
N ILE A 86 -41.23 21.97 3.55
CA ILE A 86 -42.14 21.68 4.66
C ILE A 86 -42.59 22.98 5.33
N GLU A 87 -41.66 23.88 5.63
CA GLU A 87 -41.96 25.19 6.24
C GLU A 87 -42.89 26.05 5.35
N GLU A 88 -42.71 26.03 4.03
CA GLU A 88 -43.60 26.68 3.05
C GLU A 88 -45.02 26.09 3.08
N ILE A 89 -45.15 24.77 3.12
CA ILE A 89 -46.45 24.08 3.19
C ILE A 89 -47.16 24.39 4.50
N GLU A 90 -46.43 24.38 5.62
CA GLU A 90 -46.99 24.70 6.94
C GLU A 90 -47.45 26.16 7.02
N SER A 91 -46.72 27.08 6.41
CA SER A 91 -47.08 28.50 6.37
C SER A 91 -48.26 28.83 5.45
N SER A 92 -48.62 27.89 4.57
CA SER A 92 -49.72 28.05 3.60
C SER A 92 -51.06 27.46 4.08
N LYS A 93 -51.11 26.92 5.30
CA LYS A 93 -52.31 26.38 5.96
C LYS A 93 -52.93 27.40 6.92
#